data_AF-A0A8S1MFH4-F1
#
_entry.id   AF-A0A8S1MFH4-F1
#
_cell.length_a   1.000
_cell.length_b   1.000
_cell.length_c   1.000
_cell.angle_alpha   90.00
_cell.angle_beta   90.00
_cell.angle_gamma   90.00
#
_symmetry.space_group_name_H-M   'P 1'
#
loop_
_entity.id
_entity.type
_entity.pdbx_description
1 polymer ?
#
loop_
_entity_poly.entity_id
_entity_poly.type
_entity_poly.pdbx_seq_one_letter_code
_entity_poly.pdbx_strand_id
1 'polypeptide(L)'
;MNPLQQLYFQAIMKQQELEKVKQEDQVQRQNQEIIKKQQLLSLVLQPTSNISEKQTWPLIEIQNRITQYFQQQVLRGEVVIIKNKFGNNLPSFLNVLGNLIINGLDQLKGEETQIGILKSQFINQPMNITMSNSLFKTLSLLLRSSLVEFERDQLSDSRQINLKYFSQFLLFRDDFCDIFFDSLYQYQISQHKQVSQQLSFYQLHQLIIKETEDVWSTFIYKLMSQQQKQLTKEQFLLQFNNYTILMNNFFKKSNLIFDIVENTVKQTAQLHSDQIFQEYLLIMGSFKATTQDFLKKAITIFFNDTNVVIDLQEFIKRTKQIHNQMNSSILYILPMLIQLESHMIDITKFNEKQETQIIKNSSNYYLRMIEKLKNKCVYNGEQNCSCKKCQCVRRNRNSANESQRKKREALEKIGPLQDAFEEIQKKVRKVENENENLRQLLTQIFQDPQVSKLASSFIEPLTKIISDTDPGIESYEC
;
A
#
# COMPACT_ATOMS: atom_id res chain seq x y z
N MET A 1 20.52 -0.67 -29.43
CA MET A 1 19.25 -1.38 -29.69
C MET A 1 19.31 -1.95 -31.09
N ASN A 2 18.80 -3.16 -31.31
CA ASN A 2 18.75 -3.79 -32.63
C ASN A 2 17.70 -3.06 -33.51
N PRO A 3 17.97 -2.74 -34.79
CA PRO A 3 17.03 -2.09 -35.70
C PRO A 3 15.64 -2.76 -35.78
N LEU A 4 15.60 -4.09 -35.66
CA LEU A 4 14.35 -4.86 -35.64
C LEU A 4 13.50 -4.58 -34.38
N GLN A 5 14.14 -4.31 -33.24
CA GLN A 5 13.43 -3.97 -32.00
C GLN A 5 12.84 -2.57 -32.06
N GLN A 6 13.52 -1.61 -32.70
CA GLN A 6 12.97 -0.25 -32.91
C GLN A 6 11.74 -0.27 -33.83
N LEU A 7 11.78 -1.03 -34.92
CA LEU A 7 10.63 -1.21 -35.82
C LEU A 7 9.46 -1.88 -35.10
N TYR A 8 9.72 -2.87 -34.25
CA TYR A 8 8.67 -3.55 -33.46
C TYR A 8 8.01 -2.61 -32.44
N PHE A 9 8.79 -1.80 -31.71
CA PHE A 9 8.23 -0.82 -30.78
C PHE A 9 7.45 0.30 -31.49
N GLN A 10 7.91 0.76 -32.65
CA GLN A 10 7.15 1.70 -33.47
C GLN A 10 5.83 1.11 -33.96
N ALA A 11 5.82 -0.17 -34.36
CA ALA A 11 4.58 -0.85 -34.78
C ALA A 11 3.57 -0.96 -33.63
N ILE A 12 4.02 -1.31 -32.41
CA ILE A 12 3.16 -1.39 -31.21
C ILE A 12 2.57 -0.02 -30.85
N MET A 13 3.41 1.03 -30.83
CA MET A 13 2.93 2.38 -30.52
C MET A 13 1.89 2.87 -31.53
N LYS A 14 2.13 2.60 -32.83
CA LYS A 14 1.22 2.96 -33.91
C LYS A 14 -0.10 2.19 -33.83
N GLN A 15 -0.07 0.94 -33.37
CA GLN A 15 -1.27 0.13 -33.14
C GLN A 15 -2.08 0.62 -31.93
N GLN A 16 -1.41 1.02 -30.84
CA GLN A 16 -2.07 1.61 -29.67
C GLN A 16 -2.70 2.98 -29.96
N GLU A 17 -2.06 3.80 -30.79
CA GLU A 17 -2.66 5.06 -31.27
C GLU A 17 -3.88 4.79 -32.16
N LEU A 18 -3.82 3.78 -33.03
CA LEU A 18 -4.96 3.40 -33.88
C LEU A 18 -6.14 2.86 -33.06
N GLU A 19 -5.89 2.12 -31.99
CA GLU A 19 -6.92 1.63 -31.06
C GLU A 19 -7.52 2.76 -30.23
N LYS A 20 -6.72 3.73 -29.78
CA LYS A 20 -7.22 4.95 -29.13
C LYS A 20 -8.11 5.77 -30.04
N VAL A 21 -7.70 6.00 -31.29
CA VAL A 21 -8.51 6.74 -32.28
C VAL A 21 -9.81 5.98 -32.56
N LYS A 22 -9.78 4.64 -32.66
CA LYS A 22 -11.00 3.83 -32.82
C LYS A 22 -11.93 3.91 -31.61
N GLN A 23 -11.40 3.94 -30.39
CA GLN A 23 -12.19 4.12 -29.17
C GLN A 23 -12.78 5.52 -29.07
N GLU A 24 -12.02 6.56 -29.42
CA GLU A 24 -12.50 7.95 -29.47
C GLU A 24 -13.58 8.15 -30.53
N ASP A 25 -13.42 7.55 -31.73
CA ASP A 25 -14.44 7.53 -32.78
C ASP A 25 -15.71 6.79 -32.34
N GLN A 26 -15.58 5.69 -31.59
CA GLN A 26 -16.72 4.93 -31.08
C GLN A 26 -17.47 5.70 -29.98
N VAL A 27 -16.75 6.41 -29.11
CA VAL A 27 -17.32 7.32 -28.10
C VAL A 27 -17.98 8.53 -28.75
N GLN A 28 -17.38 9.11 -29.79
CA GLN A 28 -18.00 10.21 -30.55
C GLN A 28 -19.26 9.75 -31.28
N ARG A 29 -19.28 8.57 -31.89
CA ARG A 29 -20.48 8.01 -32.53
C ARG A 29 -21.59 7.72 -31.52
N GLN A 30 -21.26 7.16 -30.35
CA GLN A 30 -22.23 6.96 -29.26
C GLN A 30 -22.77 8.30 -28.75
N ASN A 31 -21.91 9.31 -28.58
CA ASN A 31 -22.33 10.66 -28.17
C ASN A 31 -23.22 11.33 -29.22
N GLN A 32 -22.92 11.19 -30.51
CA GLN A 32 -23.76 11.71 -31.60
C GLN A 32 -25.11 10.98 -31.70
N GLU A 33 -25.16 9.67 -31.47
CA GLU A 33 -26.43 8.93 -31.39
C GLU A 33 -27.26 9.32 -30.16
N ILE A 34 -26.62 9.58 -29.01
CA ILE A 34 -27.28 10.09 -27.81
C ILE A 34 -27.86 11.48 -28.06
N ILE A 35 -27.11 12.37 -28.72
CA ILE A 35 -27.57 13.71 -29.09
C ILE A 35 -28.73 13.63 -30.09
N LYS A 36 -28.65 12.76 -31.10
CA LYS A 36 -29.76 12.51 -32.04
C LYS A 36 -31.00 11.94 -31.36
N LYS A 37 -30.84 11.00 -30.41
CA LYS A 37 -31.95 10.48 -29.60
C LYS A 37 -32.56 11.56 -28.72
N GLN A 38 -31.76 12.45 -28.13
CA GLN A 38 -32.23 13.60 -27.37
C GLN A 38 -32.97 14.62 -28.25
N GLN A 39 -32.50 14.88 -29.48
CA GLN A 39 -33.17 15.75 -30.44
C GLN A 39 -34.49 15.14 -30.95
N LEU A 40 -34.53 13.83 -31.22
CA LEU A 40 -35.77 13.13 -31.60
C LEU A 40 -36.79 13.11 -30.45
N LEU A 41 -36.34 12.96 -29.19
CA LEU A 41 -37.20 13.07 -28.00
C LEU A 41 -37.74 14.49 -27.79
N SER A 42 -37.00 15.53 -28.18
CA SER A 42 -37.47 16.93 -28.13
C SER A 42 -38.52 17.25 -29.20
N LEU A 43 -38.54 16.51 -30.31
CA LEU A 43 -39.53 16.68 -31.39
C LEU A 43 -40.85 15.94 -31.11
N VAL A 44 -40.84 14.91 -30.26
CA VAL A 44 -42.05 14.15 -29.85
C VAL A 44 -42.80 14.82 -28.69
N LEU A 45 -42.18 15.80 -28.01
CA LEU A 45 -42.75 16.54 -26.89
C LEU A 45 -43.00 18.01 -27.25
N GLN A 46 -43.93 18.25 -28.19
CA GLN A 46 -44.62 19.54 -28.25
C GLN A 46 -45.91 19.47 -27.40
N PRO A 47 -46.30 20.59 -26.75
CA PRO A 47 -47.06 20.54 -25.51
C PRO A 47 -48.57 20.63 -25.75
N THR A 48 -49.33 19.67 -25.26
CA THR A 48 -50.74 19.90 -24.89
C THR A 48 -50.77 20.63 -23.54
N SER A 49 -50.89 21.95 -23.64
CA SER A 49 -51.57 22.90 -22.74
C SER A 49 -51.80 22.54 -21.26
N ASN A 50 -51.44 23.52 -20.41
CA ASN A 50 -51.96 23.86 -19.09
C ASN A 50 -51.24 23.26 -17.87
N ILE A 51 -50.36 24.06 -17.26
CA ILE A 51 -50.50 24.68 -15.92
C ILE A 51 -49.16 25.36 -15.59
N SER A 52 -49.20 26.55 -15.01
CA SER A 52 -48.03 27.34 -14.62
C SER A 52 -47.26 26.67 -13.46
N GLU A 53 -46.29 25.82 -13.77
CA GLU A 53 -45.25 25.44 -12.81
C GLU A 53 -44.11 26.44 -12.95
N LYS A 54 -43.86 27.22 -11.89
CA LYS A 54 -42.62 27.98 -11.73
C LYS A 54 -41.47 26.98 -11.90
N GLN A 55 -40.66 27.16 -12.94
CA GLN A 55 -39.42 26.41 -13.14
C GLN A 55 -38.55 26.62 -11.90
N THR A 56 -38.49 25.60 -11.05
CA THR A 56 -37.57 25.52 -9.90
C THR A 56 -36.23 25.00 -10.41
N TRP A 57 -35.11 25.57 -9.98
CA TRP A 57 -33.81 25.08 -10.45
C TRP A 57 -33.58 23.63 -10.00
N PRO A 58 -33.28 22.70 -10.91
CA PRO A 58 -32.80 21.38 -10.55
C PRO A 58 -31.57 21.48 -9.65
N LEU A 59 -31.43 20.55 -8.69
CA LEU A 59 -30.29 20.52 -7.76
C LEU A 59 -28.92 20.56 -8.49
N ILE A 60 -28.83 19.93 -9.66
CA ILE A 60 -27.59 19.94 -10.47
C ILE A 60 -27.24 21.34 -10.99
N GLU A 61 -28.23 22.16 -11.33
CA GLU A 61 -28.00 23.54 -11.77
C GLU A 61 -27.55 24.42 -10.60
N ILE A 62 -28.14 24.23 -9.42
CA ILE A 62 -27.70 24.90 -8.19
C ILE A 62 -26.23 24.55 -7.90
N GLN A 63 -25.88 23.26 -7.95
CA GLN A 63 -24.49 22.81 -7.74
C GLN A 63 -23.52 23.38 -8.79
N ASN A 64 -23.92 23.48 -10.05
CA ASN A 64 -23.10 24.08 -11.11
C ASN A 64 -22.84 25.57 -10.86
N ARG A 65 -23.83 26.32 -10.36
CA ARG A 65 -23.67 27.72 -10.00
C ARG A 65 -22.74 27.90 -8.79
N ILE A 66 -22.88 27.06 -7.76
CA ILE A 66 -21.94 27.02 -6.63
C ILE A 66 -20.51 26.72 -7.12
N THR A 67 -20.39 25.77 -8.04
CA THR A 67 -19.10 25.39 -8.66
C THR A 67 -18.47 26.59 -9.37
N GLN A 68 -19.23 27.29 -10.21
CA GLN A 68 -18.75 28.48 -10.92
C GLN A 68 -18.30 29.58 -9.96
N TYR A 69 -19.06 29.82 -8.89
CA TYR A 69 -18.68 30.78 -7.86
C TYR A 69 -17.31 30.43 -7.25
N PHE A 70 -17.13 29.20 -6.78
CA PHE A 70 -15.87 28.78 -6.16
C PHE A 70 -14.70 28.67 -7.15
N GLN A 71 -14.95 28.33 -8.41
CA GLN A 71 -13.92 28.38 -9.45
C GLN A 71 -13.39 29.81 -9.63
N GLN A 72 -14.25 30.83 -9.57
CA GLN A 72 -13.81 32.22 -9.61
C GLN A 72 -12.96 32.58 -8.38
N GLN A 73 -13.34 32.11 -7.19
CA GLN A 73 -12.55 32.33 -5.97
C GLN A 73 -11.15 31.71 -6.08
N VAL A 74 -11.06 30.46 -6.56
CA VAL A 74 -9.78 29.78 -6.82
C VAL A 74 -8.93 30.55 -7.83
N LEU A 75 -9.51 30.97 -8.95
CA LEU A 75 -8.78 31.71 -10.00
C LEU A 75 -8.23 33.04 -9.50
N ARG A 76 -8.90 33.68 -8.54
CA ARG A 76 -8.47 34.93 -7.92
C ARG A 76 -7.53 34.73 -6.72
N GLY A 77 -7.39 33.51 -6.23
CA GLY A 77 -6.68 33.23 -4.98
C GLY A 77 -7.35 33.86 -3.75
N GLU A 78 -8.67 34.07 -3.79
CA GLU A 78 -9.43 34.68 -2.71
C GLU A 78 -9.71 33.65 -1.61
N VAL A 79 -9.48 34.04 -0.36
CA VAL A 79 -9.78 33.20 0.82
C VAL A 79 -11.29 33.24 1.08
N VAL A 80 -11.91 32.07 1.11
CA VAL A 80 -13.34 31.89 1.43
C VAL A 80 -13.52 31.78 2.94
N ILE A 81 -14.23 32.74 3.53
CA ILE A 81 -14.58 32.74 4.95
C ILE A 81 -15.91 32.00 5.15
N ILE A 82 -15.88 30.90 5.90
CA ILE A 82 -17.06 30.08 6.23
C ILE A 82 -17.47 30.22 7.69
N LYS A 83 -18.78 30.05 7.95
CA LYS A 83 -19.34 30.00 9.31
C LYS A 83 -19.73 28.57 9.62
N ASN A 84 -19.51 28.11 10.85
CA ASN A 84 -20.01 26.81 11.27
C ASN A 84 -21.53 26.86 11.43
N LYS A 85 -22.26 26.14 10.59
CA LYS A 85 -23.74 26.07 10.58
C LYS A 85 -24.29 24.73 11.05
N PHE A 86 -23.46 23.70 11.21
CA PHE A 86 -23.89 22.37 11.64
C PHE A 86 -23.69 22.19 13.15
N GLY A 87 -24.71 21.66 13.83
CA GLY A 87 -24.59 21.19 15.20
C GLY A 87 -23.71 19.92 15.26
N ASN A 88 -22.86 19.81 16.27
CA ASN A 88 -21.91 18.70 16.45
C ASN A 88 -22.55 17.34 16.15
N ASN A 89 -21.93 16.57 15.23
CA ASN A 89 -22.14 15.14 14.91
C ASN A 89 -21.51 14.73 13.56
N LEU A 90 -20.89 15.65 12.82
CA LEU A 90 -20.15 15.35 11.58
C LEU A 90 -18.65 15.22 11.83
N PRO A 91 -17.97 14.29 11.14
CA PRO A 91 -16.51 14.33 10.96
C PRO A 91 -16.07 15.70 10.45
N SER A 92 -14.88 16.15 10.86
CA SER A 92 -14.33 17.48 10.48
C SER A 92 -14.56 17.82 9.01
N PHE A 93 -14.20 16.90 8.12
CA PHE A 93 -14.13 17.20 6.71
C PHE A 93 -15.50 17.33 6.08
N LEU A 94 -16.49 16.55 6.55
CA LEU A 94 -17.87 16.73 6.14
C LEU A 94 -18.43 18.05 6.67
N ASN A 95 -18.06 18.46 7.88
CA ASN A 95 -18.48 19.76 8.40
C ASN A 95 -17.93 20.91 7.54
N VAL A 96 -16.64 20.85 7.17
CA VAL A 96 -16.02 21.87 6.30
C VAL A 96 -16.65 21.89 4.92
N LEU A 97 -16.80 20.74 4.26
CA LEU A 97 -17.47 20.63 2.96
C LEU A 97 -18.91 21.15 3.03
N GLY A 98 -19.65 20.80 4.10
CA GLY A 98 -21.01 21.24 4.30
C GLY A 98 -21.08 22.76 4.40
N ASN A 99 -20.22 23.37 5.21
CA ASN A 99 -20.22 24.82 5.41
C ASN A 99 -19.78 25.57 4.13
N LEU A 100 -18.90 24.99 3.31
CA LEU A 100 -18.61 25.51 1.98
C LEU A 100 -19.84 25.47 1.07
N ILE A 101 -20.59 24.37 1.05
CA ILE A 101 -21.83 24.28 0.26
C ILE A 101 -22.87 25.30 0.74
N ILE A 102 -23.05 25.43 2.05
CA ILE A 102 -23.96 26.44 2.63
C ILE A 102 -23.50 27.87 2.29
N ASN A 103 -22.20 28.15 2.37
CA ASN A 103 -21.64 29.42 1.96
C ASN A 103 -21.90 29.69 0.47
N GLY A 104 -21.66 28.70 -0.39
CA GLY A 104 -21.93 28.81 -1.83
C GLY A 104 -23.40 29.11 -2.12
N LEU A 105 -24.34 28.47 -1.40
CA LEU A 105 -25.78 28.77 -1.49
C LEU A 105 -26.09 30.23 -1.09
N ASP A 106 -25.42 30.77 -0.07
CA ASP A 106 -25.60 32.15 0.38
C ASP A 106 -25.13 33.20 -0.64
N GLN A 107 -24.31 32.81 -1.62
CA GLN A 107 -23.79 33.70 -2.66
C GLN A 107 -24.61 33.67 -3.95
N LEU A 108 -25.55 32.73 -4.07
CA LEU A 108 -26.41 32.63 -5.24
C LEU A 108 -27.48 33.73 -5.23
N LYS A 109 -27.69 34.35 -6.39
CA LYS A 109 -28.77 35.32 -6.61
C LYS A 109 -29.92 34.67 -7.37
N GLY A 110 -31.16 34.89 -6.91
CA GLY A 110 -32.38 34.32 -7.50
C GLY A 110 -32.87 33.06 -6.78
N GLU A 111 -34.18 32.78 -6.86
CA GLU A 111 -34.84 31.63 -6.20
C GLU A 111 -34.62 31.52 -4.68
N GLU A 112 -34.55 32.66 -3.98
CA GLU A 112 -34.24 32.74 -2.54
C GLU A 112 -35.08 31.80 -1.67
N THR A 113 -36.37 31.61 -1.99
CA THR A 113 -37.25 30.68 -1.27
C THR A 113 -36.79 29.23 -1.41
N GLN A 114 -36.45 28.79 -2.62
CA GLN A 114 -36.00 27.41 -2.87
C GLN A 114 -34.61 27.18 -2.28
N ILE A 115 -33.71 28.15 -2.44
CA ILE A 115 -32.38 28.12 -1.83
C ILE A 115 -32.49 28.07 -0.30
N GLY A 116 -33.40 28.85 0.29
CA GLY A 116 -33.68 28.84 1.72
C GLY A 116 -34.20 27.48 2.21
N ILE A 117 -35.12 26.85 1.48
CA ILE A 117 -35.61 25.49 1.77
C ILE A 117 -34.47 24.48 1.70
N LEU A 118 -33.68 24.47 0.61
CA LEU A 118 -32.57 23.55 0.42
C LEU A 118 -31.51 23.72 1.52
N LYS A 119 -31.16 24.97 1.85
CA LYS A 119 -30.24 25.31 2.94
C LYS A 119 -30.74 24.76 4.28
N SER A 120 -32.02 24.95 4.59
CA SER A 120 -32.63 24.42 5.81
C SER A 120 -32.58 22.89 5.85
N GLN A 121 -32.90 22.22 4.73
CA GLN A 121 -32.82 20.76 4.61
C GLN A 121 -31.39 20.25 4.85
N PHE A 122 -30.39 20.89 4.25
CA PHE A 122 -28.99 20.51 4.42
C PHE A 122 -28.51 20.72 5.85
N ILE A 123 -28.84 21.83 6.49
CA ILE A 123 -28.47 22.09 7.90
C ILE A 123 -29.10 21.05 8.84
N ASN A 124 -30.36 20.71 8.63
CA ASN A 124 -31.09 19.76 9.48
C ASN A 124 -30.71 18.30 9.20
N GLN A 125 -30.34 17.95 7.97
CA GLN A 125 -30.02 16.60 7.52
C GLN A 125 -28.75 16.59 6.63
N PRO A 126 -27.56 16.84 7.19
CA PRO A 126 -26.33 16.98 6.41
C PRO A 126 -25.93 15.73 5.61
N MET A 127 -26.35 14.54 6.04
CA MET A 127 -26.04 13.30 5.31
C MET A 127 -26.72 13.20 3.94
N ASN A 128 -27.79 13.99 3.72
CA ASN A 128 -28.50 14.05 2.44
C ASN A 128 -27.84 14.98 1.42
N ILE A 129 -26.79 15.70 1.80
CA ILE A 129 -26.03 16.54 0.89
C ILE A 129 -25.38 15.63 -0.17
N THR A 130 -25.62 15.97 -1.44
CA THR A 130 -24.96 15.35 -2.59
C THR A 130 -24.13 16.38 -3.36
N MET A 131 -23.10 15.92 -4.04
CA MET A 131 -22.19 16.74 -4.82
C MET A 131 -21.94 16.12 -6.19
N SER A 132 -22.04 16.94 -7.24
CA SER A 132 -21.54 16.59 -8.57
C SER A 132 -20.02 16.49 -8.56
N ASN A 133 -19.45 15.82 -9.58
CA ASN A 133 -18.00 15.71 -9.73
C ASN A 133 -17.33 17.08 -9.74
N SER A 134 -17.87 18.01 -10.52
CA SER A 134 -17.33 19.36 -10.65
C SER A 134 -17.34 20.14 -9.33
N LEU A 135 -18.40 19.99 -8.52
CA LEU A 135 -18.48 20.63 -7.21
C LEU A 135 -17.45 20.00 -6.26
N PHE A 136 -17.43 18.66 -6.16
CA PHE A 136 -16.50 17.96 -5.28
C PHE A 136 -15.03 18.29 -5.60
N LYS A 137 -14.62 18.28 -6.87
CA LYS A 137 -13.26 18.65 -7.29
C LYS A 137 -12.93 20.11 -6.96
N THR A 138 -13.88 21.02 -7.16
CA THR A 138 -13.68 22.45 -6.88
C THR A 138 -13.52 22.71 -5.39
N LEU A 139 -14.36 22.09 -4.55
CA LEU A 139 -14.23 22.19 -3.09
C LEU A 139 -12.91 21.55 -2.61
N SER A 140 -12.53 20.41 -3.17
CA SER A 140 -11.24 19.76 -2.89
C SER A 140 -10.06 20.68 -3.24
N LEU A 141 -10.14 21.37 -4.37
CA LEU A 141 -9.11 22.31 -4.82
C LEU A 141 -8.98 23.52 -3.89
N LEU A 142 -10.09 24.08 -3.41
CA LEU A 142 -10.08 25.15 -2.40
C LEU A 142 -9.35 24.71 -1.12
N LEU A 143 -9.69 23.52 -0.60
CA LEU A 143 -9.11 22.98 0.62
C LEU A 143 -7.62 22.66 0.47
N ARG A 144 -7.23 22.08 -0.67
CA ARG A 144 -5.83 21.82 -0.99
C ARG A 144 -5.01 23.10 -1.13
N SER A 145 -5.59 24.12 -1.73
CA SER A 145 -4.93 25.41 -1.93
C SER A 145 -4.94 26.29 -0.67
N SER A 146 -5.46 25.78 0.46
CA SER A 146 -5.58 26.51 1.72
C SER A 146 -6.35 27.83 1.59
N LEU A 147 -7.36 27.88 0.72
CA LEU A 147 -8.18 29.07 0.45
C LEU A 147 -9.47 29.11 1.29
N VAL A 148 -9.48 28.49 2.46
CA VAL A 148 -10.67 28.40 3.33
C VAL A 148 -10.28 28.73 4.76
N GLU A 149 -11.05 29.61 5.40
CA GLU A 149 -10.90 29.99 6.80
C GLU A 149 -12.26 30.04 7.51
N PHE A 150 -12.30 29.76 8.81
CA PHE A 150 -13.50 30.01 9.61
C PHE A 150 -13.56 31.47 10.06
N GLU A 151 -14.77 32.02 10.16
CA GLU A 151 -15.01 33.38 10.66
C GLU A 151 -14.45 33.56 12.09
N ARG A 152 -13.65 34.62 12.27
CA ARG A 152 -12.87 34.87 13.49
C ARG A 152 -13.72 35.03 14.76
N ASP A 153 -14.94 35.54 14.63
CA ASP A 153 -15.82 35.75 15.79
C ASP A 153 -16.36 34.43 16.38
N GLN A 154 -16.15 33.30 15.69
CA GLN A 154 -16.40 31.95 16.23
C GLN A 154 -15.19 31.34 16.96
N LEU A 155 -14.05 32.04 17.04
CA LEU A 155 -12.81 31.54 17.65
C LEU A 155 -12.90 31.37 19.18
N SER A 156 -13.88 31.99 19.85
CA SER A 156 -14.07 31.81 21.30
C SER A 156 -14.72 30.47 21.67
N ASP A 157 -15.32 29.76 20.72
CA ASP A 157 -15.97 28.47 20.95
C ASP A 157 -14.92 27.35 20.90
N SER A 158 -14.97 26.41 21.85
CA SER A 158 -14.00 25.30 22.01
C SER A 158 -13.99 24.26 20.87
N ARG A 159 -14.54 24.61 19.71
CA ARG A 159 -14.89 23.74 18.58
C ARG A 159 -14.13 24.09 17.30
N GLN A 160 -12.90 24.61 17.42
CA GLN A 160 -12.12 25.01 16.27
C GLN A 160 -11.67 23.79 15.44
N ILE A 161 -11.92 23.84 14.14
CA ILE A 161 -11.40 22.85 13.17
C ILE A 161 -10.08 23.38 12.64
N ASN A 162 -8.99 22.65 12.87
CA ASN A 162 -7.69 23.02 12.30
C ASN A 162 -7.67 22.73 10.80
N LEU A 163 -7.82 23.78 9.98
CA LEU A 163 -7.86 23.69 8.52
C LEU A 163 -6.48 23.42 7.89
N LYS A 164 -5.38 23.56 8.63
CA LYS A 164 -4.01 23.36 8.10
C LYS A 164 -3.83 21.99 7.47
N TYR A 165 -4.40 20.97 8.09
CA TYR A 165 -4.24 19.56 7.73
C TYR A 165 -5.08 19.11 6.54
N PHE A 166 -6.09 19.90 6.18
CA PHE A 166 -6.96 19.61 5.04
C PHE A 166 -6.24 19.67 3.70
N SER A 167 -5.18 20.47 3.62
CA SER A 167 -4.39 20.61 2.41
C SER A 167 -3.70 19.31 1.97
N GLN A 168 -3.45 18.41 2.92
CA GLN A 168 -2.75 17.14 2.71
C GLN A 168 -3.64 15.92 2.88
N PHE A 169 -4.90 16.12 3.26
CA PHE A 169 -5.86 15.05 3.49
C PHE A 169 -6.07 14.23 2.22
N LEU A 170 -5.95 12.91 2.33
CA LEU A 170 -5.94 11.93 1.26
C LEU A 170 -7.13 12.10 0.30
N LEU A 171 -8.32 12.41 0.83
CA LEU A 171 -9.55 12.60 0.05
C LEU A 171 -9.44 13.74 -0.99
N PHE A 172 -8.64 14.77 -0.71
CA PHE A 172 -8.55 15.99 -1.52
C PHE A 172 -7.28 16.08 -2.38
N ARG A 173 -6.41 15.07 -2.34
CA ARG A 173 -5.19 15.00 -3.17
C ARG A 173 -5.53 14.67 -4.62
N ASP A 174 -4.86 15.29 -5.59
CA ASP A 174 -5.09 15.03 -7.04
C ASP A 174 -5.01 13.53 -7.36
N ASP A 175 -3.99 12.86 -6.81
CA ASP A 175 -3.72 11.44 -7.07
C ASP A 175 -4.86 10.51 -6.60
N PHE A 176 -5.80 11.00 -5.78
CA PHE A 176 -6.87 10.19 -5.15
C PHE A 176 -8.28 10.76 -5.25
N CYS A 177 -8.45 12.06 -5.48
CA CYS A 177 -9.77 12.73 -5.50
C CYS A 177 -10.72 12.06 -6.50
N ASP A 178 -10.23 11.79 -7.71
CA ASP A 178 -10.98 11.11 -8.77
C ASP A 178 -11.30 9.67 -8.39
N ILE A 179 -10.35 8.96 -7.75
CA ILE A 179 -10.57 7.58 -7.28
C ILE A 179 -11.73 7.51 -6.29
N PHE A 180 -11.78 8.42 -5.31
CA PHE A 180 -12.86 8.44 -4.34
C PHE A 180 -14.20 8.80 -4.98
N PHE A 181 -14.24 9.83 -5.83
CA PHE A 181 -15.46 10.19 -6.54
C PHE A 181 -15.96 9.04 -7.41
N ASP A 182 -15.10 8.53 -8.30
CA ASP A 182 -15.41 7.50 -9.29
C ASP A 182 -15.81 6.17 -8.65
N SER A 183 -15.30 5.86 -7.46
CA SER A 183 -15.64 4.62 -6.73
C SER A 183 -16.89 4.76 -5.86
N LEU A 184 -17.30 5.98 -5.49
CA LEU A 184 -18.42 6.19 -4.57
C LEU A 184 -19.68 6.71 -5.25
N TYR A 185 -19.59 7.43 -6.37
CA TYR A 185 -20.77 8.09 -6.94
C TYR A 185 -21.90 7.10 -7.24
N GLN A 186 -23.12 7.64 -7.22
CA GLN A 186 -24.33 6.98 -7.70
C GLN A 186 -24.93 7.81 -8.83
N TYR A 187 -25.67 7.14 -9.70
CA TYR A 187 -26.47 7.80 -10.72
C TYR A 187 -27.79 8.26 -10.11
N GLN A 188 -28.09 9.54 -10.20
CA GLN A 188 -29.38 10.11 -9.82
C GLN A 188 -30.13 10.59 -11.06
N ILE A 189 -31.41 10.22 -11.15
CA ILE A 189 -32.31 10.62 -12.24
C ILE A 189 -33.18 11.76 -11.72
N SER A 190 -33.06 12.94 -12.34
CA SER A 190 -33.90 14.10 -12.02
C SER A 190 -35.30 13.99 -12.64
N GLN A 191 -36.25 14.80 -12.18
CA GLN A 191 -37.64 14.85 -12.69
C GLN A 191 -37.73 15.09 -14.21
N HIS A 192 -36.68 15.68 -14.82
CA HIS A 192 -36.55 15.87 -16.27
C HIS A 192 -35.69 14.81 -16.99
N LYS A 193 -35.51 13.62 -16.39
CA LYS A 193 -34.74 12.48 -16.93
C LYS A 193 -33.24 12.74 -17.20
N GLN A 194 -32.67 13.85 -16.73
CA GLN A 194 -31.21 14.01 -16.74
C GLN A 194 -30.60 13.09 -15.68
N VAL A 195 -29.65 12.26 -16.10
CA VAL A 195 -28.87 11.38 -15.23
C VAL A 195 -27.59 12.11 -14.83
N SER A 196 -27.39 12.33 -13.54
CA SER A 196 -26.16 12.94 -13.00
C SER A 196 -25.45 11.99 -12.06
N GLN A 197 -24.11 11.94 -12.13
CA GLN A 197 -23.28 11.25 -11.15
C GLN A 197 -23.09 12.15 -9.93
N GLN A 198 -23.47 11.65 -8.76
CA GLN A 198 -23.34 12.39 -7.50
C GLN A 198 -22.77 11.52 -6.39
N LEU A 199 -21.95 12.15 -5.56
CA LEU A 199 -21.38 11.61 -4.33
C LEU A 199 -22.13 12.19 -3.14
N SER A 200 -22.58 11.36 -2.20
CA SER A 200 -23.27 11.83 -0.99
C SER A 200 -22.38 11.88 0.24
N PHE A 201 -22.72 12.76 1.18
CA PHE A 201 -22.08 12.83 2.50
C PHE A 201 -22.21 11.50 3.25
N TYR A 202 -23.36 10.83 3.14
CA TYR A 202 -23.55 9.50 3.71
C TYR A 202 -22.49 8.50 3.22
N GLN A 203 -22.19 8.46 1.92
CA GLN A 203 -21.19 7.53 1.37
C GLN A 203 -19.78 7.81 1.89
N LEU A 204 -19.40 9.08 1.95
CA LEU A 204 -18.12 9.51 2.53
C LEU A 204 -18.04 9.18 4.02
N HIS A 205 -19.14 9.37 4.75
CA HIS A 205 -19.23 9.05 6.17
C HIS A 205 -19.08 7.55 6.41
N GLN A 206 -19.77 6.71 5.64
CA GLN A 206 -19.70 5.25 5.79
C GLN A 206 -18.28 4.71 5.62
N LEU A 207 -17.44 5.32 4.76
CA LEU A 207 -16.05 4.88 4.59
C LEU A 207 -15.18 5.04 5.84
N ILE A 208 -15.51 5.96 6.74
CA ILE A 208 -14.67 6.29 7.90
C ILE A 208 -15.22 5.71 9.22
N ILE A 209 -16.39 5.08 9.22
CA ILE A 209 -16.94 4.40 10.40
C ILE A 209 -16.28 3.03 10.57
N LYS A 210 -15.92 2.65 11.80
CA LYS A 210 -15.12 1.44 12.12
C LYS A 210 -15.77 0.09 11.78
N GLU A 211 -17.08 0.02 11.58
CA GLU A 211 -17.83 -1.25 11.44
C GLU A 211 -18.30 -1.54 10.00
N THR A 212 -17.46 -1.33 8.99
CA THR A 212 -17.93 -1.25 7.60
C THR A 212 -17.13 -2.07 6.58
N GLU A 213 -16.62 -3.27 6.95
CA GLU A 213 -15.86 -4.12 6.02
C GLU A 213 -16.58 -4.39 4.68
N ASP A 214 -17.91 -4.52 4.68
CA ASP A 214 -18.69 -4.70 3.46
C ASP A 214 -18.76 -3.41 2.61
N VAL A 215 -18.76 -2.23 3.25
CA VAL A 215 -18.65 -0.93 2.55
C VAL A 215 -17.28 -0.80 1.92
N TRP A 216 -16.21 -1.13 2.67
CA TRP A 216 -14.84 -1.12 2.15
C TRP A 216 -14.70 -2.12 1.00
N SER A 217 -15.22 -3.33 1.14
CA SER A 217 -15.22 -4.32 0.06
C SER A 217 -15.96 -3.81 -1.17
N THR A 218 -17.11 -3.15 -0.99
CA THR A 218 -17.87 -2.54 -2.10
C THR A 218 -17.11 -1.41 -2.77
N PHE A 219 -16.47 -0.54 -1.99
CA PHE A 219 -15.62 0.53 -2.50
C PHE A 219 -14.45 -0.04 -3.32
N ILE A 220 -13.74 -1.04 -2.80
CA ILE A 220 -12.62 -1.67 -3.50
C ILE A 220 -13.10 -2.44 -4.73
N TYR A 221 -14.25 -3.11 -4.66
CA TYR A 221 -14.83 -3.75 -5.84
C TYR A 221 -15.07 -2.74 -6.95
N LYS A 222 -15.72 -1.60 -6.64
CA LYS A 222 -16.00 -0.54 -7.61
C LYS A 222 -14.73 0.10 -8.16
N LEU A 223 -13.70 0.25 -7.32
CA LEU A 223 -12.37 0.69 -7.75
C LEU A 223 -11.76 -0.28 -8.76
N MET A 224 -11.76 -1.58 -8.45
CA MET A 224 -11.14 -2.60 -9.30
C MET A 224 -11.94 -2.88 -10.57
N SER A 225 -13.29 -2.81 -10.50
CA SER A 225 -14.19 -3.06 -11.63
C SER A 225 -14.49 -1.81 -12.44
N GLN A 226 -14.05 -0.62 -11.99
CA GLN A 226 -14.41 0.66 -12.58
C GLN A 226 -15.94 0.82 -12.72
N GLN A 227 -16.67 0.52 -11.64
CA GLN A 227 -18.14 0.51 -11.56
C GLN A 227 -18.85 -0.50 -12.48
N GLN A 228 -18.13 -1.43 -13.11
CA GLN A 228 -18.76 -2.49 -13.90
C GLN A 228 -19.44 -3.52 -12.99
N LYS A 229 -20.50 -4.15 -13.53
CA LYS A 229 -21.26 -5.19 -12.82
C LYS A 229 -20.42 -6.42 -12.48
N GLN A 230 -19.44 -6.75 -13.33
CA GLN A 230 -18.53 -7.87 -13.18
C GLN A 230 -17.09 -7.39 -13.25
N LEU A 231 -16.23 -8.01 -12.46
CA LEU A 231 -14.79 -7.79 -12.44
C LEU A 231 -14.09 -8.94 -13.16
N THR A 232 -13.35 -8.63 -14.21
CA THR A 232 -12.49 -9.61 -14.92
C THR A 232 -11.12 -9.74 -14.25
N LYS A 233 -10.45 -10.87 -14.46
CA LYS A 233 -9.06 -11.09 -14.04
C LYS A 233 -8.10 -10.01 -14.57
N GLU A 234 -8.24 -9.62 -15.83
CA GLU A 234 -7.38 -8.61 -16.47
C GLU A 234 -7.56 -7.23 -15.84
N GLN A 235 -8.81 -6.82 -15.60
CA GLN A 235 -9.12 -5.58 -14.90
C GLN A 235 -8.56 -5.57 -13.49
N PHE A 236 -8.76 -6.66 -12.73
CA PHE A 236 -8.20 -6.77 -11.39
C PHE A 236 -6.67 -6.61 -11.40
N LEU A 237 -5.97 -7.30 -12.30
CA LEU A 237 -4.52 -7.20 -12.43
C LEU A 237 -4.07 -5.77 -12.76
N LEU A 238 -4.72 -5.12 -13.73
CA LEU A 238 -4.41 -3.76 -14.14
C LEU A 238 -4.64 -2.77 -12.99
N GLN A 239 -5.83 -2.79 -12.39
CA GLN A 239 -6.20 -1.85 -11.33
C GLN A 239 -5.41 -2.08 -10.05
N PHE A 240 -5.13 -3.34 -9.69
CA PHE A 240 -4.30 -3.64 -8.52
C PHE A 240 -2.85 -3.16 -8.69
N ASN A 241 -2.29 -3.24 -9.90
CA ASN A 241 -0.98 -2.69 -10.19
C ASN A 241 -0.97 -1.16 -10.09
N ASN A 242 -1.98 -0.48 -10.66
CA ASN A 242 -2.14 0.97 -10.55
C ASN A 242 -2.26 1.41 -9.10
N TYR A 243 -3.13 0.72 -8.33
CA TYR A 243 -3.30 0.90 -6.90
C TYR A 243 -1.97 0.76 -6.13
N THR A 244 -1.19 -0.28 -6.43
CA THR A 244 0.11 -0.50 -5.79
C THR A 244 1.11 0.62 -6.11
N ILE A 245 1.13 1.13 -7.35
CA ILE A 245 1.99 2.25 -7.75
C ILE A 245 1.59 3.52 -6.99
N LEU A 246 0.29 3.84 -6.97
CA LEU A 246 -0.26 4.99 -6.25
C LEU A 246 0.05 4.94 -4.76
N MET A 247 -0.20 3.79 -4.12
CA MET A 247 0.10 3.62 -2.70
C MET A 247 1.60 3.72 -2.40
N ASN A 248 2.45 3.15 -3.25
CA ASN A 248 3.89 3.29 -3.09
C ASN A 248 4.35 4.75 -3.23
N ASN A 249 3.72 5.54 -4.11
CA ASN A 249 4.00 6.96 -4.24
C ASN A 249 3.53 7.73 -3.01
N PHE A 250 2.34 7.43 -2.48
CA PHE A 250 1.83 8.03 -1.24
C PHE A 250 2.78 7.80 -0.05
N PHE A 251 3.24 6.56 0.17
CA PHE A 251 4.17 6.24 1.26
C PHE A 251 5.60 6.75 1.06
N LYS A 252 5.97 7.18 -0.16
CA LYS A 252 7.30 7.75 -0.46
C LYS A 252 7.32 9.28 -0.35
N LYS A 253 6.22 9.95 -0.65
CA LYS A 253 6.09 11.40 -0.51
C LYS A 253 5.74 11.74 0.94
N SER A 254 5.89 13.01 1.31
CA SER A 254 5.28 13.50 2.56
C SER A 254 3.75 13.42 2.45
N ASN A 255 3.12 13.16 3.58
CA ASN A 255 1.67 13.00 3.72
C ASN A 255 1.24 13.49 5.10
N LEU A 256 -0.07 13.63 5.29
CA LEU A 256 -0.63 14.23 6.48
C LEU A 256 -0.10 13.62 7.77
N ILE A 257 -0.12 12.29 7.88
CA ILE A 257 0.32 11.58 9.09
C ILE A 257 1.81 11.79 9.30
N PHE A 258 2.62 11.69 8.25
CA PHE A 258 4.07 11.94 8.33
C PHE A 258 4.38 13.36 8.80
N ASP A 259 3.73 14.37 8.23
CA ASP A 259 3.94 15.77 8.58
C ASP A 259 3.48 16.07 10.00
N ILE A 260 2.39 15.45 10.47
CA ILE A 260 1.97 15.51 11.88
C ILE A 260 3.01 14.86 12.78
N VAL A 261 3.53 13.68 12.45
CA VAL A 261 4.59 13.03 13.25
C VAL A 261 5.82 13.93 13.31
N GLU A 262 6.29 14.45 12.17
CA GLU A 262 7.47 15.31 12.10
C GLU A 262 7.31 16.60 12.92
N ASN A 263 6.12 17.21 12.91
CA ASN A 263 5.82 18.41 13.68
C ASN A 263 5.61 18.12 15.19
N THR A 264 4.97 17.00 15.53
CA THR A 264 4.81 16.53 16.91
C THR A 264 6.17 16.12 17.53
N VAL A 265 7.20 15.83 16.75
CA VAL A 265 8.57 15.65 17.29
C VAL A 265 9.13 16.94 17.90
N LYS A 266 8.66 18.10 17.42
CA LYS A 266 9.10 19.42 17.89
C LYS A 266 8.26 19.94 19.07
N GLN A 267 7.07 19.38 19.31
CA GLN A 267 6.10 19.84 20.32
C GLN A 267 5.60 18.61 21.09
N THR A 268 5.94 18.47 22.37
CA THR A 268 5.77 17.20 23.09
C THR A 268 4.43 17.06 23.82
N ALA A 269 4.06 15.79 24.01
CA ALA A 269 2.98 15.22 24.83
C ALA A 269 1.53 15.32 24.30
N GLN A 270 1.01 14.19 23.78
CA GLN A 270 -0.17 13.52 24.34
C GLN A 270 -0.37 12.10 23.74
N LEU A 271 -0.64 11.16 24.65
CA LEU A 271 -0.81 9.71 24.44
C LEU A 271 -1.92 9.29 23.46
N HIS A 272 -2.80 10.19 23.03
CA HIS A 272 -3.95 9.86 22.16
C HIS A 272 -3.58 9.59 20.69
N SER A 273 -2.39 9.99 20.25
CA SER A 273 -1.93 9.79 18.86
C SER A 273 -1.13 8.49 18.66
N ASP A 274 -0.69 7.82 19.73
CA ASP A 274 0.12 6.61 19.63
C ASP A 274 -0.61 5.46 18.91
N GLN A 275 -1.91 5.29 19.18
CA GLN A 275 -2.72 4.28 18.49
C GLN A 275 -2.77 4.57 16.98
N ILE A 276 -2.96 5.83 16.58
CA ILE A 276 -3.02 6.23 15.16
C ILE A 276 -1.69 5.95 14.47
N PHE A 277 -0.57 6.28 15.12
CA PHE A 277 0.75 6.03 14.54
C PHE A 277 1.08 4.53 14.48
N GLN A 278 0.66 3.73 15.45
CA GLN A 278 0.78 2.27 15.40
C GLN A 278 -0.06 1.68 14.26
N GLU A 279 -1.32 2.10 14.11
CA GLU A 279 -2.18 1.69 13.00
C GLU A 279 -1.57 2.10 11.65
N TYR A 280 -1.03 3.31 11.53
CA TYR A 280 -0.32 3.74 10.32
C TYR A 280 0.90 2.86 10.00
N LEU A 281 1.71 2.52 11.00
CA LEU A 281 2.86 1.63 10.83
C LEU A 281 2.43 0.21 10.44
N LEU A 282 1.32 -0.29 10.98
CA LEU A 282 0.75 -1.58 10.59
C LEU A 282 0.30 -1.56 9.12
N ILE A 283 -0.44 -0.52 8.70
CA ILE A 283 -0.86 -0.33 7.30
C ILE A 283 0.36 -0.30 6.37
N MET A 284 1.36 0.53 6.70
CA MET A 284 2.58 0.65 5.91
C MET A 284 3.38 -0.65 5.89
N GLY A 285 3.44 -1.36 7.02
CA GLY A 285 4.06 -2.68 7.15
C GLY A 285 3.39 -3.71 6.25
N SER A 286 2.06 -3.82 6.30
CA SER A 286 1.24 -4.68 5.45
C SER A 286 1.48 -4.40 3.97
N PHE A 287 1.50 -3.12 3.56
CA PHE A 287 1.82 -2.75 2.18
C PHE A 287 3.20 -3.22 1.74
N LYS A 288 4.21 -3.04 2.60
CA LYS A 288 5.61 -3.39 2.31
C LYS A 288 5.88 -4.89 2.41
N ALA A 289 4.93 -5.67 2.93
CA ALA A 289 4.99 -7.13 2.98
C ALA A 289 4.39 -7.78 1.72
N THR A 290 3.67 -7.03 0.88
CA THR A 290 3.09 -7.55 -0.36
C THR A 290 4.18 -7.89 -1.37
N THR A 291 4.17 -9.13 -1.82
CA THR A 291 5.07 -9.67 -2.86
C THR A 291 4.28 -10.11 -4.09
N GLN A 292 4.97 -10.42 -5.19
CA GLN A 292 4.37 -11.09 -6.35
C GLN A 292 3.71 -12.43 -5.97
N ASP A 293 4.20 -13.12 -4.95
CA ASP A 293 3.58 -14.35 -4.47
C ASP A 293 2.23 -14.10 -3.80
N PHE A 294 2.05 -12.95 -3.12
CA PHE A 294 0.72 -12.53 -2.67
C PHE A 294 -0.22 -12.37 -3.86
N LEU A 295 0.20 -11.62 -4.89
CA LEU A 295 -0.64 -11.34 -6.05
C LEU A 295 -1.01 -12.65 -6.78
N LYS A 296 -0.07 -13.57 -6.97
CA LYS A 296 -0.34 -14.89 -7.57
C LYS A 296 -1.39 -15.67 -6.77
N LYS A 297 -1.23 -15.76 -5.44
CA LYS A 297 -2.20 -16.45 -4.58
C LYS A 297 -3.56 -15.77 -4.59
N ALA A 298 -3.59 -14.43 -4.55
CA ALA A 298 -4.82 -13.65 -4.56
C ALA A 298 -5.58 -13.85 -5.88
N ILE A 299 -4.87 -13.87 -7.02
CA ILE A 299 -5.45 -14.21 -8.32
C ILE A 299 -6.05 -15.61 -8.30
N THR A 300 -5.33 -16.62 -7.80
CA THR A 300 -5.87 -17.99 -7.76
C THR A 300 -7.15 -18.09 -6.92
N ILE A 301 -7.25 -17.32 -5.84
CA ILE A 301 -8.47 -17.27 -5.02
C ILE A 301 -9.58 -16.53 -5.76
N PHE A 302 -9.32 -15.33 -6.30
CA PHE A 302 -10.32 -14.53 -7.01
C PHE A 302 -10.76 -15.13 -8.36
N PHE A 303 -9.88 -15.81 -9.06
CA PHE A 303 -10.05 -16.30 -10.42
C PHE A 303 -9.41 -17.67 -10.54
N ASN A 304 -10.21 -18.72 -10.32
CA ASN A 304 -9.80 -20.09 -10.63
C ASN A 304 -9.97 -20.36 -12.14
N ASP A 305 -9.48 -21.51 -12.62
CA ASP A 305 -9.49 -21.84 -14.05
C ASP A 305 -10.89 -21.87 -14.69
N THR A 306 -11.95 -21.94 -13.87
CA THR A 306 -13.35 -21.91 -14.30
C THR A 306 -14.03 -20.54 -14.18
N ASN A 307 -13.54 -19.62 -13.34
CA ASN A 307 -14.13 -18.29 -13.14
C ASN A 307 -13.17 -17.18 -13.59
N VAL A 308 -13.38 -16.68 -14.79
CA VAL A 308 -12.62 -15.54 -15.35
C VAL A 308 -13.18 -14.18 -14.90
N VAL A 309 -14.42 -14.18 -14.40
CA VAL A 309 -15.16 -13.02 -13.90
C VAL A 309 -15.78 -13.31 -12.54
N ILE A 310 -15.90 -12.27 -11.71
CA ILE A 310 -16.59 -12.31 -10.41
C ILE A 310 -17.49 -11.10 -10.25
N ASP A 311 -18.60 -11.26 -9.54
CA ASP A 311 -19.47 -10.14 -9.14
C ASP A 311 -19.11 -9.61 -7.74
N LEU A 312 -19.86 -8.62 -7.26
CA LEU A 312 -19.64 -8.00 -5.96
C LEU A 312 -19.76 -9.00 -4.80
N GLN A 313 -20.75 -9.90 -4.83
CA GLN A 313 -21.00 -10.82 -3.73
C GLN A 313 -19.84 -11.80 -3.59
N GLU A 314 -19.40 -12.36 -4.72
CA GLU A 314 -18.28 -13.28 -4.75
C GLU A 314 -16.96 -12.56 -4.42
N PHE A 315 -16.80 -11.31 -4.85
CA PHE A 315 -15.65 -10.48 -4.47
C PHE A 315 -15.56 -10.25 -2.97
N ILE A 316 -16.66 -9.89 -2.29
CA ILE A 316 -16.69 -9.70 -0.83
C ILE A 316 -16.26 -10.99 -0.12
N LYS A 317 -16.85 -12.12 -0.50
CA LYS A 317 -16.54 -13.43 0.07
C LYS A 317 -15.06 -13.80 -0.09
N ARG A 318 -14.53 -13.66 -1.31
CA ARG A 318 -13.12 -14.01 -1.62
C ARG A 318 -12.13 -13.04 -1.01
N THR A 319 -12.49 -11.76 -0.88
CA THR A 319 -11.67 -10.77 -0.17
C THR A 319 -11.50 -11.14 1.30
N LYS A 320 -12.58 -11.54 1.99
CA LYS A 320 -12.51 -12.05 3.37
C LYS A 320 -11.64 -13.30 3.48
N GLN A 321 -11.73 -14.22 2.51
CA GLN A 321 -10.85 -15.40 2.46
C GLN A 321 -9.38 -15.02 2.30
N ILE A 322 -9.05 -14.06 1.42
CA ILE A 322 -7.66 -13.59 1.24
C ILE A 322 -7.11 -12.96 2.52
N HIS A 323 -7.90 -12.10 3.18
CA HIS A 323 -7.47 -11.46 4.43
C HIS A 323 -7.16 -12.50 5.50
N ASN A 324 -8.03 -13.50 5.67
CA ASN A 324 -7.86 -14.53 6.69
C ASN A 324 -6.71 -15.50 6.36
N GLN A 325 -6.61 -15.97 5.11
CA GLN A 325 -5.59 -16.97 4.72
C GLN A 325 -4.19 -16.37 4.56
N MET A 326 -4.09 -15.10 4.15
CA MET A 326 -2.80 -14.46 3.89
C MET A 326 -2.37 -13.48 4.99
N ASN A 327 -3.22 -13.25 5.99
CA ASN A 327 -3.01 -12.24 7.03
C ASN A 327 -2.59 -10.88 6.42
N SER A 328 -3.33 -10.45 5.40
CA SER A 328 -2.98 -9.27 4.60
C SER A 328 -4.18 -8.37 4.39
N SER A 329 -4.01 -7.09 4.72
CA SER A 329 -5.03 -6.04 4.55
C SER A 329 -4.82 -5.15 3.33
N ILE A 330 -4.01 -5.57 2.35
CA ILE A 330 -3.57 -4.68 1.26
C ILE A 330 -4.73 -4.04 0.48
N LEU A 331 -5.80 -4.80 0.24
CA LEU A 331 -6.97 -4.30 -0.47
C LEU A 331 -7.69 -3.20 0.33
N TYR A 332 -7.63 -3.22 1.66
CA TYR A 332 -8.26 -2.22 2.52
C TYR A 332 -7.35 -1.05 2.90
N ILE A 333 -6.11 -0.98 2.40
CA ILE A 333 -5.18 0.09 2.80
C ILE A 333 -5.74 1.49 2.52
N LEU A 334 -6.34 1.73 1.35
CA LEU A 334 -6.89 3.04 1.03
C LEU A 334 -8.07 3.46 1.94
N PRO A 335 -9.11 2.63 2.15
CA PRO A 335 -10.16 2.96 3.10
C PRO A 335 -9.66 3.05 4.56
N MET A 336 -8.68 2.23 4.96
CA MET A 336 -8.04 2.35 6.28
C MET A 336 -7.32 3.70 6.44
N LEU A 337 -6.60 4.16 5.41
CA LEU A 337 -5.87 5.44 5.47
C LEU A 337 -6.81 6.64 5.54
N ILE A 338 -7.90 6.67 4.77
CA ILE A 338 -8.85 7.79 4.85
C ILE A 338 -9.55 7.84 6.21
N GLN A 339 -9.91 6.69 6.79
CA GLN A 339 -10.42 6.61 8.15
C GLN A 339 -9.41 7.14 9.16
N LEU A 340 -8.16 6.69 9.06
CA LEU A 340 -7.08 7.06 9.96
C LEU A 340 -6.76 8.55 9.90
N GLU A 341 -6.63 9.11 8.70
CA GLU A 341 -6.39 10.53 8.49
C GLU A 341 -7.58 11.39 8.95
N SER A 342 -8.81 10.96 8.72
CA SER A 342 -10.00 11.67 9.24
C SER A 342 -9.97 11.72 10.76
N HIS A 343 -9.69 10.60 11.41
CA HIS A 343 -9.59 10.52 12.86
C HIS A 343 -8.46 11.41 13.41
N MET A 344 -7.33 11.45 12.70
CA MET A 344 -6.21 12.30 13.08
C MET A 344 -6.56 13.80 12.98
N ILE A 345 -7.25 14.23 11.91
CA ILE A 345 -7.75 15.61 11.80
C ILE A 345 -8.69 15.93 12.95
N ASP A 346 -9.62 15.04 13.29
CA ASP A 346 -10.56 15.24 14.41
C ASP A 346 -9.85 15.36 15.77
N ILE A 347 -8.78 14.60 16.04
CA ILE A 347 -8.01 14.66 17.29
C ILE A 347 -7.13 15.92 17.37
N THR A 348 -6.49 16.33 16.27
CA THR A 348 -5.65 17.54 16.26
C THR A 348 -6.40 18.82 16.66
N LYS A 349 -7.75 18.82 16.61
CA LYS A 349 -8.58 19.91 17.14
C LYS A 349 -8.44 20.16 18.65
N PHE A 350 -8.10 19.14 19.43
CA PHE A 350 -8.19 19.20 20.89
C PHE A 350 -6.92 19.75 21.58
N ASN A 351 -5.81 19.90 20.86
CA ASN A 351 -4.48 20.03 21.50
C ASN A 351 -3.83 21.43 21.49
N GLU A 352 -4.49 22.47 20.98
CA GLU A 352 -3.92 23.83 21.03
C GLU A 352 -3.91 24.47 22.44
N LYS A 353 -4.54 23.84 23.45
CA LYS A 353 -4.67 24.41 24.81
C LYS A 353 -3.71 23.84 25.88
N GLN A 354 -2.78 22.95 25.54
CA GLN A 354 -1.84 22.37 26.51
C GLN A 354 -0.38 22.50 26.07
N GLU A 355 0.08 23.73 25.86
CA GLU A 355 1.50 24.05 25.67
C GLU A 355 2.22 24.30 27.00
N THR A 356 2.32 23.31 27.89
CA THR A 356 3.19 23.41 29.08
C THR A 356 3.62 22.04 29.58
N GLN A 357 4.50 21.36 28.86
CA GLN A 357 5.66 20.63 29.42
C GLN A 357 6.40 19.86 28.32
N ILE A 358 7.70 20.14 28.19
CA ILE A 358 8.56 19.49 27.21
C ILE A 358 9.02 18.14 27.77
N ILE A 359 8.49 17.03 27.25
CA ILE A 359 9.00 15.67 27.54
C ILE A 359 9.41 15.00 26.22
N LYS A 360 10.71 14.99 25.93
CA LYS A 360 11.31 14.29 24.78
C LYS A 360 11.23 12.76 25.00
N ASN A 361 10.73 11.98 24.03
CA ASN A 361 11.35 10.71 23.57
C ASN A 361 10.50 9.78 22.65
N SER A 362 9.17 9.83 22.60
CA SER A 362 8.37 8.85 21.80
C SER A 362 8.31 9.12 20.29
N SER A 363 8.39 10.38 19.89
CA SER A 363 8.18 10.84 18.51
C SER A 363 9.35 10.48 17.56
N ASN A 364 10.57 10.36 18.08
CA ASN A 364 11.75 9.90 17.32
C ASN A 364 11.65 8.41 16.92
N TYR A 365 10.94 7.58 17.70
CA TYR A 365 10.73 6.16 17.40
C TYR A 365 9.90 5.97 16.11
N TYR A 366 8.74 6.65 16.01
CA TYR A 366 7.86 6.53 14.85
C TYR A 366 8.51 7.09 13.58
N LEU A 367 9.20 8.23 13.65
CA LEU A 367 9.95 8.74 12.51
C LEU A 367 10.98 7.73 12.00
N ARG A 368 11.82 7.17 12.88
CA ARG A 368 12.80 6.15 12.49
C ARG A 368 12.15 4.93 11.85
N MET A 369 11.00 4.50 12.37
CA MET A 369 10.27 3.35 11.84
C MET A 369 9.65 3.65 10.46
N ILE A 370 9.04 4.83 10.29
CA ILE A 370 8.51 5.30 9.00
C ILE A 370 9.64 5.41 7.99
N GLU A 371 10.78 6.02 8.35
CA GLU A 371 11.95 6.12 7.48
C GLU A 371 12.50 4.74 7.08
N LYS A 372 12.57 3.79 8.03
CA LYS A 372 12.97 2.41 7.75
C LYS A 372 12.03 1.74 6.74
N LEU A 373 10.72 1.88 6.92
CA LEU A 373 9.71 1.32 6.03
C LEU A 373 9.66 2.02 4.66
N LYS A 374 9.82 3.34 4.62
CA LYS A 374 9.91 4.16 3.40
C LYS A 374 11.07 3.70 2.52
N ASN A 375 12.16 3.37 3.18
CA ASN A 375 13.36 2.82 2.58
C ASN A 375 13.22 1.36 2.12
N LYS A 376 12.21 0.61 2.56
CA LYS A 376 11.96 -0.76 2.09
C LYS A 376 11.29 -0.74 0.70
N CYS A 377 11.83 -1.52 -0.23
CA CYS A 377 11.19 -1.74 -1.53
C CYS A 377 10.11 -2.80 -1.38
N VAL A 378 8.90 -2.54 -1.91
CA VAL A 378 7.77 -3.48 -1.90
C VAL A 378 8.15 -4.80 -2.57
N TYR A 379 8.79 -4.73 -3.74
CA TYR A 379 9.20 -5.88 -4.53
C TYR A 379 10.40 -6.66 -3.98
N ASN A 380 11.06 -6.18 -2.91
CA ASN A 380 12.10 -6.89 -2.14
C ASN A 380 13.02 -7.90 -2.89
N GLY A 381 13.66 -7.48 -3.98
CA GLY A 381 14.61 -8.33 -4.73
C GLY A 381 14.00 -9.14 -5.88
N GLU A 382 12.74 -8.90 -6.24
CA GLU A 382 12.11 -9.51 -7.41
C GLU A 382 12.81 -9.17 -8.73
N GLN A 383 12.73 -10.09 -9.68
CA GLN A 383 13.40 -9.98 -10.98
C GLN A 383 12.94 -8.75 -11.79
N ASN A 384 11.66 -8.42 -11.71
CA ASN A 384 11.04 -7.37 -12.51
C ASN A 384 11.27 -5.96 -11.91
N CYS A 385 11.81 -5.86 -10.69
CA CYS A 385 12.13 -4.57 -10.08
C CYS A 385 13.58 -4.15 -10.37
N SER A 386 13.78 -3.00 -10.99
CA SER A 386 15.10 -2.48 -11.35
C SER A 386 15.77 -1.59 -10.29
N CYS A 387 15.15 -1.37 -9.13
CA CYS A 387 15.70 -0.43 -8.15
C CYS A 387 17.03 -0.92 -7.52
N LYS A 388 17.91 0.03 -7.14
CA LYS A 388 19.24 -0.25 -6.57
C LYS A 388 19.19 -1.25 -5.40
N LYS A 389 18.20 -1.14 -4.51
CA LYS A 389 18.03 -2.08 -3.39
C LYS A 389 17.70 -3.50 -3.85
N CYS A 390 16.75 -3.67 -4.78
CA CYS A 390 16.42 -4.99 -5.33
C CYS A 390 17.59 -5.58 -6.12
N GLN A 391 18.39 -4.74 -6.80
CA GLN A 391 19.65 -5.19 -7.42
C GLN A 391 20.67 -5.66 -6.37
N CYS A 392 20.88 -4.92 -5.29
CA CYS A 392 21.77 -5.34 -4.19
C CYS A 392 21.30 -6.65 -3.54
N VAL A 393 20.01 -6.78 -3.25
CA VAL A 393 19.42 -8.03 -2.69
C VAL A 393 19.69 -9.21 -3.61
N ARG A 394 19.48 -9.06 -4.93
CA ARG A 394 19.79 -10.12 -5.91
C ARG A 394 21.28 -10.45 -5.97
N ARG A 395 22.15 -9.45 -5.97
CA ARG A 395 23.61 -9.68 -5.94
C ARG A 395 24.03 -10.43 -4.69
N ASN A 396 23.53 -10.04 -3.52
CA ASN A 396 23.83 -10.70 -2.25
C ASN A 396 23.29 -12.13 -2.22
N ARG A 397 22.08 -12.36 -2.73
CA ARG A 397 21.50 -13.70 -2.84
C ARG A 397 22.31 -14.61 -3.76
N ASN A 398 22.73 -14.09 -4.92
CA ASN A 398 23.57 -14.83 -5.86
C ASN A 398 24.94 -15.15 -5.25
N SER A 399 25.56 -14.19 -4.57
CA SER A 399 26.84 -14.39 -3.86
C SER A 399 26.72 -15.42 -2.74
N ALA A 400 25.64 -15.39 -1.95
CA ALA A 400 25.37 -16.40 -0.92
C ALA A 400 25.17 -17.80 -1.51
N ASN A 401 24.40 -17.91 -2.60
CA ASN A 401 24.18 -19.19 -3.30
C ASN A 401 25.48 -19.77 -3.87
N GLU A 402 26.33 -18.91 -4.48
CA GLU A 402 27.63 -19.31 -5.00
C GLU A 402 28.58 -19.76 -3.87
N SER A 403 28.61 -19.03 -2.75
CA SER A 403 29.40 -19.39 -1.57
C SER A 403 28.95 -20.74 -0.99
N GLN A 404 27.64 -20.97 -0.86
CA GLN A 404 27.10 -22.26 -0.42
C GLN A 404 27.40 -23.40 -1.41
N ARG A 405 27.40 -23.13 -2.71
CA ARG A 405 27.79 -24.11 -3.73
C ARG A 405 29.26 -24.48 -3.58
N LYS A 406 30.16 -23.50 -3.50
CA LYS A 406 31.60 -23.74 -3.28
C LYS A 406 31.87 -24.51 -1.98
N LYS A 407 31.12 -24.20 -0.91
CA LYS A 407 31.20 -24.96 0.36
C LYS A 407 30.81 -26.42 0.17
N ARG A 408 29.75 -26.72 -0.58
CA ARG A 408 29.35 -28.11 -0.90
C ARG A 408 30.40 -28.84 -1.73
N GLU A 409 30.89 -28.20 -2.79
CA GLU A 409 31.95 -28.76 -3.65
C GLU A 409 33.24 -29.03 -2.85
N ALA A 410 33.58 -28.20 -1.86
CA ALA A 410 34.72 -28.44 -0.98
C ALA A 410 34.49 -29.62 -0.02
N LEU A 411 33.28 -29.74 0.56
CA LEU A 411 32.94 -30.86 1.43
C LEU A 411 32.93 -32.20 0.68
N GLU A 412 32.46 -32.22 -0.57
CA GLU A 412 32.53 -33.40 -1.44
C GLU A 412 33.97 -33.87 -1.70
N LYS A 413 34.95 -32.96 -1.70
CA LYS A 413 36.37 -33.31 -1.84
C LYS A 413 37.01 -33.80 -0.54
N ILE A 414 36.52 -33.36 0.61
CA ILE A 414 37.07 -33.73 1.92
C ILE A 414 36.62 -35.14 2.32
N GLY A 415 35.38 -35.55 2.00
CA GLY A 415 34.84 -36.87 2.37
C GLY A 415 35.76 -38.04 1.99
N PRO A 416 36.16 -38.19 0.71
CA PRO A 416 37.06 -39.27 0.28
C PRO A 416 38.44 -39.25 0.97
N LEU A 417 38.93 -38.07 1.35
CA LEU A 417 40.21 -37.93 2.05
C LEU A 417 40.11 -38.37 3.51
N GLN A 418 38.98 -38.13 4.17
CA GLN A 418 38.71 -38.64 5.52
C GLN A 418 38.58 -40.16 5.52
N ASP A 419 37.86 -40.72 4.54
CA ASP A 419 37.72 -42.17 4.38
C ASP A 419 39.08 -42.85 4.15
N ALA A 420 39.91 -42.28 3.25
CA ALA A 420 41.25 -42.79 2.99
C ALA A 420 42.17 -42.69 4.23
N PHE A 421 42.06 -41.61 5.01
CA PHE A 421 42.82 -41.43 6.24
C PHE A 421 42.44 -42.46 7.30
N GLU A 422 41.15 -42.75 7.50
CA GLU A 422 40.70 -43.80 8.41
C GLU A 422 41.17 -45.19 7.98
N GLU A 423 41.20 -45.46 6.68
CA GLU A 423 41.72 -46.73 6.15
C GLU A 423 43.22 -46.89 6.45
N ILE A 424 44.00 -45.81 6.27
CA ILE A 424 45.43 -45.79 6.61
C ILE A 424 45.63 -45.98 8.11
N GLN A 425 44.87 -45.29 8.97
CA GLN A 425 44.97 -45.47 10.42
C GLN A 425 44.69 -46.92 10.85
N LYS A 426 43.70 -47.59 10.24
CA LYS A 426 43.42 -49.00 10.52
C LYS A 426 44.59 -49.91 10.11
N LYS A 427 45.22 -49.64 8.96
CA LYS A 427 46.42 -50.37 8.52
C LYS A 427 47.60 -50.17 9.48
N VAL A 428 47.84 -48.93 9.92
CA VAL A 428 48.91 -48.62 10.89
C VAL A 428 48.70 -49.39 12.20
N ARG A 429 47.50 -49.32 12.79
CA ARG A 429 47.19 -50.08 14.03
C ARG A 429 47.38 -51.58 13.87
N LYS A 430 47.05 -52.13 12.70
CA LYS A 430 47.26 -53.55 12.41
C LYS A 430 48.75 -53.90 12.43
N VAL A 431 49.57 -53.08 11.76
CA VAL A 431 51.03 -53.26 11.71
C VAL A 431 51.66 -53.07 13.10
N GLU A 432 51.21 -52.08 13.88
CA GLU A 432 51.67 -51.88 15.26
C GLU A 432 51.39 -53.10 16.13
N ASN A 433 50.18 -53.67 16.05
CA ASN A 433 49.83 -54.90 16.77
C ASN A 433 50.65 -56.10 16.31
N GLU A 434 50.87 -56.27 14.99
CA GLU A 434 51.73 -57.33 14.46
C GLU A 434 53.18 -57.19 14.95
N ASN A 435 53.69 -55.96 14.98
CA ASN A 435 55.05 -55.67 15.43
C ASN A 435 55.21 -55.91 16.95
N GLU A 436 54.20 -55.55 17.75
CA GLU A 436 54.17 -55.84 19.18
C GLU A 436 54.13 -57.36 19.44
N ASN A 437 53.31 -58.10 18.70
CA ASN A 437 53.28 -59.56 18.78
C ASN A 437 54.64 -60.18 18.41
N LEU A 438 55.30 -59.68 17.36
CA LEU A 438 56.64 -60.12 16.96
C LEU A 438 57.69 -59.81 18.03
N ARG A 439 57.63 -58.62 18.65
CA ARG A 439 58.50 -58.25 19.78
C ARG A 439 58.32 -59.19 20.97
N GLN A 440 57.08 -59.55 21.30
CA GLN A 440 56.77 -60.51 22.37
C GLN A 440 57.29 -61.91 22.04
N LEU A 441 57.08 -62.39 20.80
CA LEU A 441 57.63 -63.67 20.31
C LEU A 441 59.17 -63.69 20.35
N LEU A 442 59.84 -62.63 19.87
CA LEU A 442 61.29 -62.49 19.96
C LEU A 442 61.77 -62.55 21.40
N THR A 443 61.11 -61.81 22.29
CA THR A 443 61.44 -61.81 23.74
C THR A 443 61.30 -63.21 24.34
N GLN A 444 60.25 -63.95 24.00
CA GLN A 444 60.05 -65.33 24.47
C GLN A 444 61.12 -66.29 23.94
N ILE A 445 61.50 -66.17 22.65
CA ILE A 445 62.58 -66.98 22.06
C ILE A 445 63.92 -66.69 22.74
N PHE A 446 64.23 -65.43 23.05
CA PHE A 446 65.45 -65.06 23.77
C PHE A 446 65.44 -65.46 25.26
N GLN A 447 64.27 -65.75 25.83
CA GLN A 447 64.13 -66.29 27.19
C GLN A 447 64.21 -67.84 27.23
N ASP A 448 64.26 -68.52 26.09
CA ASP A 448 64.41 -69.98 26.04
C ASP A 448 65.81 -70.40 26.57
N PRO A 449 65.88 -71.36 27.53
CA PRO A 449 67.14 -71.82 28.12
C PRO A 449 68.18 -72.38 27.14
N GLN A 450 67.76 -72.88 25.96
CA GLN A 450 68.69 -73.37 24.93
C GLN A 450 69.30 -72.23 24.10
N VAL A 451 68.56 -71.13 23.91
CA VAL A 451 69.00 -69.92 23.18
C VAL A 451 69.79 -68.98 24.09
N SER A 452 69.40 -68.87 25.36
CA SER A 452 70.12 -68.13 26.41
C SER A 452 71.57 -68.60 26.61
N LYS A 453 71.86 -69.88 26.31
CA LYS A 453 73.24 -70.43 26.33
C LYS A 453 74.10 -70.03 25.13
N LEU A 454 73.47 -69.68 24.00
CA LEU A 454 74.13 -69.09 22.82
C LEU A 454 74.28 -67.55 22.94
N ALA A 455 73.56 -66.93 23.89
CA ALA A 455 73.46 -65.49 24.02
C ALA A 455 74.76 -64.80 24.46
N SER A 456 75.60 -65.46 25.27
CA SER A 456 76.81 -64.85 25.82
C SER A 456 77.92 -64.61 24.79
N SER A 457 77.86 -65.21 23.59
CA SER A 457 78.86 -65.00 22.53
C SER A 457 78.35 -64.19 21.32
N PHE A 458 77.04 -63.91 21.22
CA PHE A 458 76.45 -63.27 20.04
C PHE A 458 75.47 -62.11 20.30
N ILE A 459 74.94 -61.92 21.51
CA ILE A 459 73.80 -61.00 21.74
C ILE A 459 74.18 -59.60 22.23
N GLU A 460 75.36 -59.40 22.81
CA GLU A 460 75.82 -58.07 23.26
C GLU A 460 75.85 -56.98 22.16
N PRO A 461 76.14 -57.30 20.87
CA PRO A 461 76.10 -56.31 19.80
C PRO A 461 74.68 -55.91 19.34
N LEU A 462 73.66 -56.76 19.52
CA LEU A 462 72.32 -56.56 18.94
C LEU A 462 71.37 -55.78 19.86
N THR A 463 71.45 -55.98 21.18
CA THR A 463 70.66 -55.20 22.16
C THR A 463 71.03 -53.72 22.15
N LYS A 464 72.29 -53.39 21.80
CA LYS A 464 72.77 -52.01 21.67
C LYS A 464 72.19 -51.28 20.44
N ILE A 465 71.90 -52.02 19.37
CA ILE A 465 71.31 -51.46 18.14
C ILE A 465 69.81 -51.17 18.33
N ILE A 466 69.10 -51.98 19.11
CA ILE A 466 67.66 -51.81 19.35
C ILE A 466 67.38 -50.63 20.30
N SER A 467 68.29 -50.36 21.26
CA SER A 467 68.20 -49.21 22.17
C SER A 467 68.51 -47.85 21.52
N ASP A 468 69.22 -47.83 20.38
CA ASP A 468 69.60 -46.59 19.69
C ASP A 468 68.59 -46.16 18.60
N THR A 469 67.54 -46.95 18.36
CA THR A 469 66.46 -46.64 17.40
C THR A 469 65.19 -46.11 18.06
N ASP A 470 65.32 -45.24 19.05
CA ASP A 470 64.23 -44.36 19.48
C ASP A 470 64.23 -43.14 18.54
N PRO A 471 63.31 -43.04 17.53
CA PRO A 471 63.21 -41.83 16.76
C PRO A 471 62.53 -40.81 17.64
N GLY A 472 63.30 -39.82 18.10
CA GLY A 472 62.77 -38.63 18.75
C GLY A 472 61.54 -38.12 17.99
N ILE A 473 60.43 -38.03 18.71
CA ILE A 473 59.22 -37.36 18.24
C ILE A 473 59.57 -35.87 18.12
N GLU A 474 60.08 -35.45 16.96
CA GLU A 474 60.02 -34.05 16.57
C GLU A 474 58.57 -33.75 16.15
N SER A 475 57.88 -33.04 17.03
CA SER A 475 56.63 -32.37 16.73
C SER A 475 56.84 -31.39 15.57
N TYR A 476 56.44 -31.78 14.37
CA TYR A 476 56.20 -30.81 13.30
C TYR A 476 54.80 -30.23 13.51
N GLU A 477 54.76 -29.00 14.04
CA GLU A 477 53.58 -28.14 13.96
C GLU A 477 53.29 -27.80 12.49
N CYS A 478 52.07 -28.08 12.05
CA CYS A 478 51.35 -27.37 10.99
C CYS A 478 49.86 -27.38 11.32
#